data_AF-A0A349FFP7-F1
#
_entry.id   AF-A0A349FFP7-F1
#
_cell.length_a   1.000
_cell.length_b   1.000
_cell.length_c   1.000
_cell.angle_alpha   90.00
_cell.angle_beta   90.00
_cell.angle_gamma   90.00
#
_symmetry.space_group_name_H-M   'P 1'
#
loop_
_entity.id
_entity.type
_entity.pdbx_description
1 polymer ?
#
loop_
_entity_poly.entity_id
_entity_poly.type
_entity_poly.pdbx_seq_one_letter_code
_entity_poly.pdbx_strand_id
1 'polypeptide(L)'
;MKCLVVVAHPVLKSLCHHLCDETVKHLEAKGYEVTLLDLYQQEFEPSLRQTERQSYYADQFDQNQVTQRITELKQAESLVLVFPTWWFGFPAILKGWFDRVWAPGHAYDHASDLGAIQPRLDNLKEVK
;
A
#
# COMPACT_ATOMS: atom_id res chain seq x y z
N MET A 1 8.07 -6.21 -15.21
CA MET A 1 8.14 -5.43 -13.96
C MET A 1 6.95 -5.79 -13.09
N LYS A 2 7.13 -5.91 -11.78
CA LYS A 2 6.04 -6.16 -10.84
C LYS A 2 5.32 -4.87 -10.47
N CYS A 3 4.02 -4.78 -10.75
CA CYS A 3 3.22 -3.62 -10.39
C CYS A 3 2.16 -4.00 -9.36
N LEU A 4 2.11 -3.25 -8.26
CA LEU A 4 1.01 -3.30 -7.31
C LEU A 4 0.02 -2.18 -7.66
N VAL A 5 -1.21 -2.56 -8.01
CA VAL A 5 -2.31 -1.62 -8.24
C VAL A 5 -3.23 -1.69 -7.02
N VAL A 6 -3.39 -0.58 -6.31
CA VAL A 6 -4.25 -0.51 -5.12
C VAL A 6 -5.49 0.31 -5.46
N VAL A 7 -6.68 -0.27 -5.33
CA VAL A 7 -7.96 0.44 -5.51
C VAL A 7 -8.69 0.60 -4.17
N ALA A 8 -9.21 1.81 -3.94
CA ALA A 8 -9.90 2.17 -2.71
C ALA A 8 -11.24 2.85 -3.01
N HIS A 9 -12.23 2.08 -3.45
CA HIS A 9 -13.60 2.55 -3.64
C HIS A 9 -14.63 1.50 -3.20
N PRO A 10 -15.68 1.84 -2.42
CA PRO A 10 -16.64 0.83 -1.94
C PRO A 10 -17.64 0.36 -3.00
N VAL A 11 -17.91 1.18 -4.02
CA VAL A 11 -18.85 0.84 -5.10
C VAL A 11 -18.12 0.20 -6.28
N LEU A 12 -18.46 -1.05 -6.60
CA LEU A 12 -17.90 -1.81 -7.73
C LEU A 12 -18.14 -1.15 -9.09
N LYS A 13 -19.35 -0.62 -9.33
CA LYS A 13 -19.69 0.11 -10.55
C LYS A 13 -19.35 1.60 -10.41
N SER A 14 -18.10 1.93 -10.13
CA SER A 14 -17.61 3.32 -10.00
C SER A 14 -16.61 3.67 -11.09
N LEU A 15 -16.37 4.97 -11.29
CA LEU A 15 -15.30 5.44 -12.16
C LEU A 15 -13.93 4.94 -11.69
N CYS A 16 -13.68 4.86 -10.37
CA CYS A 16 -12.41 4.33 -9.84
C CYS A 16 -12.18 2.87 -10.25
N HIS A 17 -13.19 2.01 -10.11
CA HIS A 17 -13.07 0.62 -10.55
C HIS A 17 -12.90 0.51 -12.07
N HIS A 18 -13.64 1.31 -12.85
CA HIS A 18 -13.44 1.36 -14.29
C HIS A 18 -12.01 1.75 -14.68
N LEU A 19 -11.46 2.82 -14.07
CA LEU A 19 -10.09 3.24 -14.33
C LEU A 19 -9.06 2.22 -13.83
N CYS A 20 -9.34 1.52 -12.73
CA CYS A 20 -8.51 0.43 -12.25
C CYS A 20 -8.44 -0.70 -13.28
N ASP A 21 -9.59 -1.16 -13.80
CA ASP A 21 -9.65 -2.21 -14.81
C ASP A 21 -8.88 -1.83 -16.08
N GLU A 22 -9.08 -0.60 -16.58
CA GLU A 22 -8.33 -0.12 -17.75
C GLU A 22 -6.83 0.00 -17.48
N THR A 23 -6.45 0.39 -16.26
CA THR A 23 -5.04 0.45 -15.85
C THR A 23 -4.40 -0.92 -15.83
N VAL A 24 -5.05 -1.91 -15.20
CA VAL A 24 -4.57 -3.30 -15.14
C VAL A 24 -4.38 -3.86 -16.55
N LYS A 25 -5.41 -3.77 -17.41
CA LYS A 25 -5.34 -4.24 -18.80
C LYS A 25 -4.18 -3.61 -19.57
N HIS A 26 -3.99 -2.30 -19.42
CA HIS A 26 -2.91 -1.58 -20.11
C HIS A 26 -1.52 -2.00 -19.62
N LEU A 27 -1.35 -2.19 -18.31
CA LEU A 27 -0.09 -2.63 -17.73
C LEU A 27 0.25 -4.07 -18.13
N GLU A 28 -0.73 -4.98 -18.07
CA GLU A 28 -0.57 -6.37 -18.51
C GLU A 28 -0.22 -6.45 -20.00
N ALA A 29 -0.89 -5.67 -20.86
CA ALA A 29 -0.58 -5.58 -22.29
C ALA A 29 0.86 -5.08 -22.57
N LYS A 30 1.46 -4.35 -21.62
CA LYS A 30 2.86 -3.91 -21.66
C LYS A 30 3.85 -4.91 -21.02
N GLY A 31 3.37 -6.07 -20.56
CA GLY A 31 4.20 -7.11 -19.95
C GLY A 31 4.53 -6.89 -18.48
N TYR A 32 3.73 -6.09 -17.76
CA TYR A 32 3.82 -6.01 -16.30
C TYR A 32 3.18 -7.24 -15.66
N GLU A 33 3.77 -7.72 -14.57
CA GLU A 33 3.14 -8.68 -13.66
C GLU A 33 2.34 -7.88 -12.64
N VAL A 34 1.02 -7.85 -12.79
CA VAL A 34 0.14 -6.98 -11.99
C VAL A 34 -0.44 -7.75 -10.80
N THR A 35 -0.28 -7.20 -9.60
CA THR A 35 -1.03 -7.60 -8.40
C THR A 35 -2.07 -6.54 -8.10
N LEU A 36 -3.35 -6.93 -8.12
CA LEU A 36 -4.47 -6.04 -7.77
C LEU A 36 -4.83 -6.19 -6.28
N LEU A 37 -4.78 -5.09 -5.55
CA LEU A 37 -5.22 -4.97 -4.17
C LEU A 37 -6.45 -4.05 -4.10
N ASP A 38 -7.63 -4.65 -4.10
CA ASP A 38 -8.87 -3.95 -3.78
C ASP A 38 -9.11 -3.95 -2.27
N LEU A 39 -8.92 -2.79 -1.64
CA LEU A 39 -9.00 -2.67 -0.19
C LEU A 39 -10.42 -2.91 0.35
N TYR A 40 -11.46 -2.54 -0.40
CA TYR A 40 -12.85 -2.73 0.04
C TYR A 40 -13.33 -4.16 -0.19
N GLN A 41 -13.03 -4.76 -1.35
CA GLN A 41 -13.37 -6.18 -1.60
C GLN A 41 -12.64 -7.12 -0.65
N GLN A 42 -11.43 -6.77 -0.22
CA GLN A 42 -10.65 -7.58 0.74
C GLN A 42 -10.93 -7.19 2.20
N GLU A 43 -11.93 -6.35 2.45
CA GLU A 43 -12.36 -5.92 3.80
C GLU A 43 -11.17 -5.47 4.67
N PHE A 44 -10.24 -4.72 4.07
CA PHE A 44 -9.02 -4.29 4.75
C PHE A 44 -9.37 -3.44 5.96
N GLU A 45 -8.99 -3.90 7.15
CA GLU A 45 -9.14 -3.13 8.38
C GLU A 45 -8.17 -1.94 8.38
N PRO A 46 -8.64 -0.69 8.41
CA PRO A 46 -7.75 0.46 8.37
C PRO A 46 -7.20 0.88 9.73
N SER A 47 -7.81 0.45 10.83
CA SER A 47 -7.42 0.92 12.15
C SER A 47 -6.09 0.32 12.58
N LEU A 48 -5.08 1.18 12.80
CA LEU A 48 -3.81 0.77 13.41
C LEU A 48 -4.09 0.12 14.77
N ARG A 49 -3.57 -1.10 14.97
CA ARG A 49 -3.79 -1.88 16.19
C ARG A 49 -2.83 -1.44 17.29
N GLN A 50 -3.22 -1.73 18.54
CA GLN A 50 -2.39 -1.40 19.70
C GLN A 50 -1.03 -2.09 19.63
N THR A 51 -0.97 -3.36 19.25
CA THR A 51 0.27 -4.14 19.18
C THR A 51 1.19 -3.61 18.07
N GLU A 52 0.64 -3.33 16.90
CA GLU A 52 1.32 -2.62 15.80
C GLU A 52 1.93 -1.30 16.30
N ARG A 53 1.14 -0.45 17.00
CA ARG A 53 1.65 0.84 17.50
C ARG A 53 2.70 0.70 18.62
N GLN A 54 2.55 -0.27 19.52
CA GLN A 54 3.50 -0.56 20.60
C GLN A 54 4.85 -1.04 20.04
N SER A 55 4.83 -1.82 18.97
CA SER A 55 6.03 -2.35 18.31
C SER A 55 6.71 -1.37 17.35
N TYR A 56 6.13 -0.20 17.11
CA TYR A 56 6.57 0.74 16.06
C TYR A 56 8.00 1.29 16.23
N TYR A 57 8.54 1.25 17.46
CA TYR A 57 9.94 1.63 17.76
C TYR A 57 10.74 0.47 18.37
N ALA A 58 10.20 -0.75 18.33
CA ALA A 58 10.91 -1.95 18.75
C ALA A 58 11.79 -2.45 17.59
N ASP A 59 12.65 -3.44 17.89
CA ASP A 59 13.51 -4.07 16.88
C ASP A 59 12.72 -4.74 15.74
N GLN A 60 11.48 -5.17 16.02
CA GLN A 60 10.59 -5.81 15.06
C GLN A 60 9.16 -5.26 15.19
N PHE A 61 8.59 -4.83 14.07
CA PHE A 61 7.20 -4.43 13.97
C PHE A 61 6.27 -5.65 13.97
N ASP A 62 5.15 -5.57 14.70
CA ASP A 62 4.09 -6.57 14.68
C ASP A 62 3.32 -6.53 13.35
N GLN A 63 3.77 -7.32 12.39
CA GLN A 63 3.18 -7.41 11.06
C GLN A 63 2.10 -8.50 10.93
N ASN A 64 1.71 -9.20 11.99
CA ASN A 64 0.96 -10.47 11.89
C ASN A 64 -0.33 -10.38 11.05
N GLN A 65 -1.05 -9.25 11.11
CA GLN A 65 -2.29 -9.04 10.35
C GLN A 65 -2.07 -8.48 8.94
N VAL A 66 -0.85 -8.07 8.59
CA VAL A 66 -0.52 -7.34 7.36
C VAL A 66 0.68 -7.92 6.60
N THR A 67 1.23 -9.06 7.02
CA THR A 67 2.39 -9.73 6.41
C THR A 67 2.27 -9.88 4.89
N GLN A 68 1.09 -10.30 4.40
CA GLN A 68 0.87 -10.44 2.96
C GLN A 68 0.96 -9.09 2.24
N ARG A 69 0.34 -8.04 2.78
CA ARG A 69 0.35 -6.69 2.21
C ARG A 69 1.75 -6.09 2.20
N ILE A 70 2.50 -6.31 3.27
CA ILE A 70 3.91 -5.91 3.36
C ILE A 70 4.74 -6.64 2.31
N THR A 71 4.48 -7.94 2.11
CA THR A 71 5.18 -8.74 1.09
C THR A 71 4.91 -8.22 -0.32
N GLU A 72 3.64 -7.96 -0.65
CA GLU A 72 3.24 -7.38 -1.94
C GLU A 72 3.87 -6.00 -2.17
N LEU A 73 3.86 -5.12 -1.15
CA LEU A 73 4.49 -3.80 -1.22
C LEU A 73 6.00 -3.91 -1.45
N LYS A 74 6.70 -4.80 -0.73
CA LYS A 74 8.15 -4.98 -0.87
C LYS A 74 8.56 -5.59 -2.21
N GLN A 75 7.69 -6.38 -2.84
CA GLN A 75 7.95 -6.98 -4.15
C GLN A 75 7.64 -6.02 -5.32
N ALA A 76 6.86 -4.97 -5.08
CA ALA A 76 6.45 -4.04 -6.11
C ALA A 76 7.65 -3.23 -6.63
N GLU A 77 7.77 -3.18 -7.96
CA GLU A 77 8.69 -2.26 -8.66
C GLU A 77 7.98 -0.97 -9.09
N SER A 78 6.66 -1.02 -9.26
CA SER A 78 5.80 0.12 -9.58
C SER A 78 4.54 0.04 -8.72
N LEU A 79 4.07 1.18 -8.21
CA LEU A 79 2.86 1.29 -7.41
C LEU A 79 1.88 2.23 -8.09
N VAL A 80 0.63 1.80 -8.29
CA VAL A 80 -0.46 2.64 -8.79
C VAL A 80 -1.54 2.75 -7.73
N LEU A 81 -1.98 3.96 -7.42
CA LEU A 81 -3.07 4.19 -6.46
C LEU A 81 -4.32 4.73 -7.17
N VAL A 82 -5.41 3.98 -7.13
CA VAL A 82 -6.70 4.36 -7.74
C VAL A 82 -7.73 4.63 -6.64
N PHE A 83 -8.02 5.91 -6.38
CA PHE A 83 -8.92 6.31 -5.31
C PHE A 83 -9.62 7.65 -5.60
N PRO A 84 -10.82 7.89 -5.05
CA PRO A 84 -11.44 9.22 -5.07
C PRO A 84 -10.81 10.12 -4.01
N THR A 85 -10.70 11.43 -4.28
CA THR A 85 -10.30 12.39 -3.25
C THR A 85 -11.46 12.63 -2.28
N TRP A 86 -11.30 12.27 -1.01
CA TRP A 86 -12.27 12.54 0.05
C TRP A 86 -11.64 13.45 1.08
N TRP A 87 -12.33 14.55 1.43
CA TRP A 87 -11.81 15.55 2.38
C TRP A 87 -10.37 16.00 2.06
N PHE A 88 -10.11 16.29 0.77
CA PHE A 88 -8.79 16.70 0.26
C PHE A 88 -7.65 15.68 0.48
N GLY A 89 -7.97 14.40 0.71
CA GLY A 89 -6.99 13.35 0.92
C GLY A 89 -7.48 11.97 0.49
N PHE A 90 -6.82 10.95 1.07
CA PHE A 90 -7.14 9.55 0.84
C PHE A 90 -8.47 9.17 1.52
N PRO A 91 -9.22 8.20 0.96
CA PRO A 91 -10.20 7.44 1.73
C PRO A 91 -9.54 6.85 2.99
N ALA A 92 -10.28 6.80 4.10
CA ALA A 92 -9.75 6.28 5.37
C ALA A 92 -9.17 4.87 5.24
N ILE A 93 -9.75 4.03 4.37
CA ILE A 93 -9.25 2.67 4.13
C ILE A 93 -7.84 2.65 3.55
N LEU A 94 -7.56 3.56 2.61
CA LEU A 94 -6.24 3.70 1.98
C LEU A 94 -5.25 4.33 2.95
N LYS A 95 -5.67 5.33 3.73
CA LYS A 95 -4.83 5.90 4.79
C LYS A 95 -4.42 4.85 5.82
N GLY A 96 -5.35 3.98 6.22
CA GLY A 96 -5.06 2.85 7.10
C GLY A 96 -4.08 1.84 6.49
N TRP A 97 -4.14 1.63 5.17
CA TRP A 97 -3.16 0.79 4.48
C TRP A 97 -1.75 1.39 4.59
N PHE A 98 -1.60 2.71 4.42
CA PHE A 98 -0.33 3.38 4.73
C PHE A 98 0.08 3.19 6.19
N ASP A 99 -0.82 3.42 7.14
CA ASP A 99 -0.50 3.36 8.57
C ASP A 99 -0.02 1.99 9.04
N ARG A 100 -0.59 0.92 8.46
CA ARG A 100 -0.32 -0.47 8.90
C ARG A 100 0.72 -1.18 8.04
N VAL A 101 0.79 -0.88 6.74
CA VAL A 101 1.63 -1.62 5.78
C VAL A 101 2.95 -0.90 5.50
N TRP A 102 2.99 0.43 5.57
CA TRP A 102 4.23 1.21 5.39
C TRP A 102 4.99 1.32 6.71
N ALA A 103 5.21 0.16 7.34
CA ALA A 103 5.74 0.06 8.69
C ALA A 103 7.28 0.13 8.76
N PRO A 104 7.85 0.51 9.91
CA PRO A 104 9.29 0.52 10.14
C PRO A 104 9.88 -0.89 10.01
N GLY A 105 11.12 -0.98 9.51
CA GLY A 105 11.77 -2.24 9.15
C GLY A 105 11.27 -2.85 7.83
N HIS A 106 10.22 -2.27 7.23
CA HIS A 106 9.61 -2.75 5.99
C HIS A 106 9.65 -1.71 4.87
N ALA A 107 8.98 -0.57 5.06
CA ALA A 107 8.96 0.52 4.08
C ALA A 107 10.05 1.57 4.32
N TYR A 108 10.43 1.74 5.58
CA TYR A 108 11.50 2.64 5.99
C TYR A 108 12.16 2.16 7.29
N ASP A 109 13.33 2.70 7.63
CA ASP A 109 13.96 2.60 8.95
C ASP A 109 13.96 3.97 9.64
N HIS A 110 13.83 3.97 10.97
CA HIS A 110 14.02 5.18 11.78
C HIS A 110 15.48 5.64 11.67
N ALA A 111 15.69 6.95 11.58
CA ALA A 111 17.03 7.51 11.66
C ALA A 111 17.57 7.39 13.09
N SER A 112 18.82 6.96 13.26
CA SER A 112 19.45 6.84 14.57
C SER A 112 19.84 8.18 15.20
N ASP A 113 19.78 9.26 14.42
CA ASP A 113 20.24 10.62 14.75
C ASP A 113 19.13 11.67 14.73
N LEU A 114 17.85 11.23 14.79
CA LEU A 114 16.66 12.10 14.60
C LEU A 114 16.61 12.77 13.21
N GLY A 115 17.39 12.28 12.25
CA GLY A 115 17.32 12.69 10.85
C GLY A 115 16.08 12.17 10.12
N ALA A 116 16.08 12.32 8.79
CA ALA A 116 15.01 11.81 7.94
C ALA A 116 14.99 10.27 7.94
N ILE A 117 13.79 9.69 7.87
CA ILE A 117 13.62 8.25 7.70
C ILE A 117 14.40 7.73 6.49
N GLN A 118 14.93 6.51 6.61
CA GLN A 118 15.69 5.87 5.53
C GLN A 118 14.76 4.94 4.73
N PRO A 119 14.66 5.05 3.40
CA PRO A 119 13.78 4.19 2.62
C PRO A 119 14.24 2.72 2.63
N ARG A 120 13.31 1.77 2.65
CA ARG A 120 13.56 0.32 2.58
C ARG A 120 12.83 -0.42 1.46
N LEU A 121 12.07 0.29 0.63
CA LEU A 121 11.41 -0.29 -0.53
C LEU A 121 12.41 -0.41 -1.69
N ASP A 122 13.40 -1.30 -1.55
CA ASP A 122 14.56 -1.42 -2.46
C ASP A 122 14.18 -1.73 -3.92
N ASN A 123 13.01 -2.36 -4.12
CA ASN A 123 12.50 -2.68 -5.45
C ASN A 123 11.69 -1.54 -6.08
N LEU A 124 11.12 -0.63 -5.29
CA LEU A 124 10.15 0.35 -5.76
C LEU A 124 10.85 1.47 -6.55
N LYS A 125 10.59 1.52 -7.86
CA LYS A 125 11.22 2.47 -8.80
C LYS A 125 10.33 3.67 -9.10
N GLU A 126 9.01 3.50 -9.01
CA GLU A 126 8.06 4.57 -9.31
C GLU A 126 6.72 4.38 -8.58
N VAL A 127 6.06 5.52 -8.33
CA VAL A 127 4.70 5.61 -7.82
C VAL A 127 3.90 6.47 -8.80
N LYS A 128 2.71 6.01 -9.19
CA LYS A 128 1.80 6.66 -10.13
C LYS A 128 0.44 6.93 -9.51
#